data_AF-A0A6J8E910-F1
#
_entry.id   AF-A0A6J8E910-F1
#
_cell.length_a   1.000
_cell.length_b   1.000
_cell.length_c   1.000
_cell.angle_alpha   90.00
_cell.angle_beta   90.00
_cell.angle_gamma   90.00
#
_symmetry.space_group_name_H-M   'P 1'
#
loop_
_entity.id
_entity.type
_entity.pdbx_description
1 polymer ?
#
loop_
_entity_poly.entity_id
_entity_poly.type
_entity_poly.pdbx_seq_one_letter_code
_entity_poly.pdbx_strand_id
1 'polypeptide(L)'
;MAGFTDLTYQKFTLQDPASMVKCRDILLLLSLVTTVKFLETSVDDSIDNLVDGPSRQISTQAEVEEAKERAAIANRRKNEAKSPFMATNSFLGVGYIGRGYDIYKGNPLSDDGEVDQGFRLPVIDLPFSSRFTSDGEYRIPDNVDVIPEASASFGSSYHQLKTETDYQSMLQVDVSVQASASGFGYSGSFSASTSYKRSVKEVTKEEATTVDIVGRANVYKARLSSTGTISKLSEEFEDSIRALPIERCKEDVIQRLYVKVIEEFGTHYATEVVMGAKAVQELRFKNSDLDRFKSLGVSVKVC
;
A
#
# COMPACT_ATOMS: atom_id res chain seq x y z
N MET A 1 9.20 17.40 -9.45
CA MET A 1 9.79 16.59 -8.37
C MET A 1 8.67 15.75 -7.80
N ALA A 2 8.52 14.51 -8.28
CA ALA A 2 7.51 13.58 -7.82
C ALA A 2 8.23 12.41 -7.14
N GLY A 3 7.80 12.06 -5.93
CA GLY A 3 8.34 10.93 -5.17
C GLY A 3 7.81 9.63 -5.74
N PHE A 4 8.69 8.64 -5.90
CA PHE A 4 8.32 7.30 -6.36
C PHE A 4 8.59 6.28 -5.26
N THR A 5 7.70 5.30 -5.18
CA THR A 5 7.61 4.35 -4.07
C THR A 5 7.78 2.92 -4.54
N ASP A 6 8.63 2.14 -3.86
CA ASP A 6 8.70 0.67 -4.01
C ASP A 6 7.66 0.04 -3.07
N LEU A 7 6.74 -0.76 -3.60
CA LEU A 7 5.49 -1.10 -2.91
C LEU A 7 5.32 -2.62 -2.82
N THR A 8 5.05 -3.10 -1.61
CA THR A 8 4.59 -4.49 -1.39
C THR A 8 3.10 -4.45 -1.09
N TYR A 9 2.33 -5.31 -1.77
CA TYR A 9 0.86 -5.31 -1.74
C TYR A 9 0.29 -6.64 -1.24
N GLN A 10 -0.82 -6.59 -0.51
CA GLN A 10 -1.61 -7.77 -0.14
C GLN A 10 -2.88 -7.85 -1.03
N LYS A 11 -3.16 -9.05 -1.58
CA LYS A 11 -4.23 -9.30 -2.56
C LYS A 11 -5.61 -9.43 -1.89
N PHE A 12 -6.64 -8.83 -2.50
CA PHE A 12 -8.02 -9.31 -2.43
C PHE A 12 -8.39 -9.98 -3.77
N THR A 13 -8.83 -11.23 -3.70
CA THR A 13 -9.13 -12.10 -4.84
C THR A 13 -10.32 -11.59 -5.67
N LEU A 14 -10.08 -11.27 -6.95
CA LEU A 14 -11.10 -11.23 -7.99
C LEU A 14 -10.72 -12.24 -9.08
N GLN A 15 -11.69 -13.05 -9.48
CA GLN A 15 -11.56 -14.12 -10.45
C GLN A 15 -12.08 -13.59 -11.80
N ASP A 16 -11.20 -13.53 -12.79
CA ASP A 16 -11.41 -13.26 -14.23
C ASP A 16 -12.01 -11.90 -14.68
N PRO A 17 -11.27 -11.04 -15.42
CA PRO A 17 -11.86 -9.88 -16.08
C PRO A 17 -12.59 -10.23 -17.40
N ALA A 18 -12.42 -11.44 -17.96
CA ALA A 18 -13.06 -11.88 -19.20
C ALA A 18 -14.27 -12.79 -18.99
N SER A 19 -14.53 -13.26 -17.76
CA SER A 19 -15.78 -13.91 -17.39
C SER A 19 -16.36 -13.27 -16.13
N MET A 20 -17.57 -12.73 -16.25
CA MET A 20 -18.31 -12.03 -15.19
C MET A 20 -18.04 -12.58 -13.78
N VAL A 21 -17.52 -11.68 -12.94
CA VAL A 21 -17.39 -11.77 -11.48
C VAL A 21 -18.61 -12.48 -10.88
N LYS A 22 -18.44 -13.75 -10.49
CA LYS A 22 -19.46 -14.44 -9.70
C LYS A 22 -19.32 -13.92 -8.26
N CYS A 23 -20.37 -13.31 -7.71
CA CYS A 23 -20.40 -12.82 -6.32
C CYS A 23 -19.90 -13.80 -5.26
N ARG A 24 -19.93 -15.10 -5.55
CA ARG A 24 -19.43 -16.12 -4.63
C ARG A 24 -17.91 -16.02 -4.38
N ASP A 25 -17.14 -15.52 -5.36
CA ASP A 25 -15.70 -15.29 -5.20
C ASP A 25 -15.43 -14.02 -4.37
N ILE A 26 -16.38 -13.09 -4.34
CA ILE A 26 -16.40 -11.95 -3.41
C ILE A 26 -16.98 -12.33 -2.03
N LEU A 27 -17.89 -13.30 -1.94
CA LEU A 27 -18.29 -13.85 -0.64
C LEU A 27 -17.16 -14.62 0.06
N LEU A 28 -16.24 -15.22 -0.70
CA LEU A 28 -15.00 -15.78 -0.14
C LEU A 28 -14.04 -14.69 0.38
N LEU A 29 -14.16 -13.44 -0.09
CA LEU A 29 -13.53 -12.27 0.54
C LEU A 29 -14.16 -11.94 1.90
N LEU A 30 -15.46 -12.21 2.09
CA LEU A 30 -16.17 -12.02 3.35
C LEU A 30 -15.93 -13.15 4.36
N SER A 31 -15.56 -14.37 3.94
CA SER A 31 -15.28 -15.50 4.86
C SER A 31 -13.84 -15.56 5.40
N LEU A 32 -12.93 -14.67 4.97
CA LEU A 32 -11.63 -14.47 5.63
C LEU A 32 -11.70 -13.49 6.80
N VAL A 33 -12.89 -12.97 7.11
CA VAL A 33 -13.20 -12.21 8.33
C VAL A 33 -14.15 -13.02 9.22
N THR A 34 -13.72 -14.21 9.66
CA THR A 34 -14.25 -14.96 10.83
C THR A 34 -13.36 -16.22 10.97
N THR A 35 -12.80 -16.62 12.13
CA THR A 35 -13.35 -16.66 13.49
C THR A 35 -12.24 -16.90 14.55
N VAL A 36 -12.35 -16.20 15.69
CA VAL A 36 -12.38 -16.72 17.09
C VAL A 36 -11.09 -17.20 17.77
N LYS A 37 -10.73 -16.55 18.90
CA LYS A 37 -10.97 -17.09 20.26
C LYS A 37 -10.79 -16.04 21.36
N PHE A 38 -11.81 -15.95 22.22
CA PHE A 38 -11.71 -15.51 23.60
C PHE A 38 -10.55 -16.24 24.29
N LEU A 39 -9.73 -15.51 25.02
CA LEU A 39 -9.11 -15.98 26.25
C LEU A 39 -9.51 -15.02 27.36
N GLU A 40 -10.51 -15.42 28.13
CA GLU A 40 -10.53 -15.09 29.55
C GLU A 40 -9.21 -15.58 30.13
N THR A 41 -8.43 -14.67 30.70
CA THR A 41 -7.43 -15.04 31.70
C THR A 41 -7.83 -14.35 32.97
N SER A 42 -8.22 -15.19 33.93
CA SER A 42 -8.37 -14.86 35.34
C SER A 42 -7.11 -14.17 35.82
N VAL A 43 -7.26 -12.94 36.35
CA VAL A 43 -6.31 -12.41 37.31
C VAL A 43 -7.01 -12.41 38.65
N ASP A 44 -6.43 -13.21 39.52
CA ASP A 44 -6.78 -13.42 40.91
C ASP A 44 -6.34 -12.17 41.70
N ASP A 45 -7.25 -11.22 41.92
CA ASP A 45 -7.03 -10.10 42.84
C ASP A 45 -7.67 -10.45 44.18
N SER A 46 -6.87 -11.11 45.01
CA SER A 46 -7.00 -11.02 46.45
C SER A 46 -6.41 -9.67 46.88
N ILE A 47 -7.24 -8.76 47.39
CA ILE A 47 -6.90 -7.79 48.45
C ILE A 47 -8.21 -7.31 49.09
N ASP A 48 -8.36 -7.75 50.33
CA ASP A 48 -8.98 -7.17 51.52
C ASP A 48 -10.23 -6.26 51.46
N ASN A 49 -11.22 -6.77 52.19
CA ASN A 49 -12.36 -6.09 52.78
C ASN A 49 -12.04 -4.72 53.39
N LEU A 50 -12.85 -3.72 53.06
CA LEU A 50 -13.29 -2.71 54.02
C LEU A 50 -14.76 -2.35 53.76
N VAL A 51 -15.47 -2.25 54.87
CA VAL A 51 -16.91 -2.37 55.05
C VAL A 51 -17.62 -1.00 55.03
N ASP A 52 -18.88 -1.05 54.58
CA ASP A 52 -20.05 -0.16 54.80
C ASP A 52 -20.28 1.14 54.00
N GLY A 53 -21.44 1.15 53.32
CA GLY A 53 -22.27 2.34 53.10
C GLY A 53 -22.89 2.47 51.69
N PRO A 54 -24.23 2.38 51.49
CA PRO A 54 -24.84 2.39 50.17
C PRO A 54 -25.11 3.82 49.69
N SER A 55 -24.65 4.16 48.48
CA SER A 55 -25.18 5.31 47.73
C SER A 55 -25.11 5.05 46.24
N ARG A 56 -26.30 4.97 45.62
CA ARG A 56 -26.56 4.84 44.19
C ARG A 56 -25.69 5.78 43.34
N GLN A 57 -24.98 5.23 42.36
CA GLN A 57 -24.73 5.92 41.09
C GLN A 57 -24.95 4.94 39.94
N ILE A 58 -26.13 5.03 39.31
CA ILE A 58 -26.33 4.50 37.96
C ILE A 58 -25.80 5.61 37.05
N SER A 59 -24.50 5.60 36.75
CA SER A 59 -23.97 6.48 35.71
C SER A 59 -24.54 6.02 34.38
N THR A 60 -25.20 6.93 33.68
CA THR A 60 -25.68 6.67 32.32
C THR A 60 -24.49 6.37 31.40
N GLN A 61 -24.68 5.53 30.37
CA GLN A 61 -23.60 5.20 29.42
C GLN A 61 -22.98 6.46 28.79
N ALA A 62 -23.77 7.53 28.64
CA ALA A 62 -23.29 8.83 28.18
C ALA A 62 -22.27 9.48 29.12
N GLU A 63 -22.48 9.40 30.45
CA GLU A 63 -21.54 9.95 31.44
C GLU A 63 -20.24 9.15 31.51
N VAL A 64 -20.31 7.84 31.24
CA VAL A 64 -19.13 6.96 31.16
C VAL A 64 -18.30 7.29 29.91
N GLU A 65 -18.94 7.51 28.76
CA GLU A 65 -18.23 7.92 27.54
C GLU A 65 -17.64 9.32 27.65
N GLU A 66 -18.36 10.26 28.25
CA GLU A 66 -17.83 11.62 28.49
C GLU A 66 -16.64 11.59 29.46
N ALA A 67 -16.67 10.74 30.48
CA ALA A 67 -15.55 10.54 31.40
C ALA A 67 -14.32 9.93 30.70
N LYS A 68 -14.52 8.96 29.80
CA LYS A 68 -13.45 8.39 28.97
C LYS A 68 -12.85 9.43 28.02
N GLU A 69 -13.69 10.26 27.40
CA GLU A 69 -13.23 11.33 26.50
C GLU A 69 -12.43 12.39 27.27
N ARG A 70 -12.90 12.80 28.45
CA ARG A 70 -12.15 13.72 29.34
C ARG A 70 -10.83 13.12 29.81
N ALA A 71 -10.80 11.83 30.14
CA ALA A 71 -9.57 11.13 30.50
C ALA A 71 -8.60 11.04 29.31
N ALA A 72 -9.10 10.80 28.09
CA ALA A 72 -8.30 10.79 26.87
C ALA A 72 -7.71 12.17 26.55
N ILE A 73 -8.48 13.25 26.71
CA ILE A 73 -8.01 14.64 26.54
C ILE A 73 -6.96 14.98 27.61
N ALA A 74 -7.17 14.57 28.86
CA ALA A 74 -6.22 14.83 29.95
C ALA A 74 -4.91 14.06 29.76
N ASN A 75 -4.98 12.81 29.30
CA ASN A 75 -3.80 12.02 28.94
C ASN A 75 -3.08 12.60 27.73
N ARG A 76 -3.81 13.06 26.71
CA ARG A 76 -3.24 13.79 25.57
C ARG A 76 -2.47 15.02 26.04
N ARG A 77 -3.07 15.88 26.87
CA ARG A 77 -2.41 17.08 27.43
C ARG A 77 -1.17 16.75 28.27
N LYS A 78 -1.19 15.65 29.05
CA LYS A 78 -0.02 15.20 29.81
C LYS A 78 1.10 14.66 28.92
N ASN A 79 0.77 14.00 27.82
CA ASN A 79 1.75 13.52 26.85
C ASN A 79 2.32 14.67 26.00
N GLU A 80 1.49 15.63 25.61
CA GLU A 80 1.89 16.89 24.97
C GLU A 80 2.87 17.68 25.87
N ALA A 81 2.65 17.69 27.18
CA ALA A 81 3.54 18.36 28.14
C ALA A 81 4.85 17.59 28.44
N LYS A 82 4.97 16.32 28.02
CA LYS A 82 6.15 15.47 28.30
C LYS A 82 7.11 15.29 27.13
N SER A 83 6.72 15.61 25.89
CA SER A 83 7.63 15.62 24.75
C SER A 83 8.07 17.05 24.44
N PRO A 84 9.34 17.43 24.62
CA PRO A 84 9.85 18.72 24.14
C PRO A 84 9.84 18.82 22.61
N PHE A 85 9.54 17.72 21.91
CA PHE A 85 9.45 17.63 20.46
C PHE A 85 7.99 17.47 20.05
N MET A 86 7.36 18.56 19.61
CA MET A 86 6.05 18.52 18.96
C MET A 86 6.28 18.60 17.45
N ALA A 87 6.66 17.50 16.82
CA ALA A 87 6.68 17.43 15.36
C ALA A 87 5.31 17.86 14.83
N THR A 88 5.27 18.89 13.98
CA THR A 88 4.06 19.27 13.23
C THR A 88 3.96 18.52 11.90
N ASN A 89 5.06 17.91 11.47
CA ASN A 89 5.22 17.29 10.17
C ASN A 89 5.34 15.76 10.31
N SER A 90 4.85 15.05 9.32
CA SER A 90 5.11 13.61 9.11
C SER A 90 6.05 13.42 7.93
N PHE A 91 6.54 12.19 7.73
CA PHE A 91 7.36 11.88 6.57
C PHE A 91 6.62 12.19 5.26
N LEU A 92 7.31 12.87 4.34
CA LEU A 92 6.74 13.21 3.05
C LEU A 92 6.34 11.94 2.29
N GLY A 93 5.06 11.85 1.91
CA GLY A 93 4.53 10.70 1.18
C GLY A 93 4.18 9.50 2.06
N VAL A 94 4.28 9.59 3.39
CA VAL A 94 3.87 8.48 4.29
C VAL A 94 2.44 8.04 4.02
N GLY A 95 1.57 8.95 3.57
CA GLY A 95 0.19 8.64 3.20
C GLY A 95 0.00 7.78 1.95
N TYR A 96 1.06 7.27 1.30
CA TYR A 96 0.96 6.21 0.29
C TYR A 96 0.79 4.82 0.91
N ILE A 97 1.21 4.62 2.16
CA ILE A 97 0.92 3.39 2.89
C ILE A 97 -0.60 3.28 3.12
N GLY A 98 -1.16 2.08 2.99
CA GLY A 98 -2.59 1.87 3.18
C GLY A 98 -3.48 2.41 2.06
N ARG A 99 -2.93 3.06 1.02
CA ARG A 99 -3.70 3.46 -0.15
C ARG A 99 -4.01 2.29 -1.06
N GLY A 100 -5.20 2.37 -1.65
CA GLY A 100 -5.60 1.53 -2.75
C GLY A 100 -4.66 1.64 -3.95
N TYR A 101 -4.58 0.57 -4.72
CA TYR A 101 -3.78 0.49 -5.93
C TYR A 101 -4.46 -0.38 -7.00
N ASP A 102 -4.61 0.18 -8.19
CA ASP A 102 -5.12 -0.51 -9.36
C ASP A 102 -3.95 -1.07 -10.17
N ILE A 103 -3.68 -2.37 -9.99
CA ILE A 103 -2.58 -3.07 -10.65
C ILE A 103 -2.65 -3.03 -12.18
N TYR A 104 -3.83 -2.81 -12.78
CA TYR A 104 -3.98 -2.79 -14.23
C TYR A 104 -3.68 -1.41 -14.81
N LYS A 105 -4.01 -0.34 -14.08
CA LYS A 105 -3.77 1.05 -14.50
C LYS A 105 -2.46 1.64 -13.98
N GLY A 106 -1.81 0.97 -13.04
CA GLY A 106 -0.52 1.40 -12.53
C GLY A 106 0.59 1.38 -13.57
N ASN A 107 1.57 2.26 -13.39
CA ASN A 107 2.85 2.21 -14.05
C ASN A 107 3.89 2.96 -13.20
N PRO A 108 4.74 2.25 -12.44
CA PRO A 108 5.72 2.89 -11.56
C PRO A 108 6.86 3.58 -12.32
N LEU A 109 6.97 3.42 -13.63
CA LEU A 109 7.96 4.08 -14.49
C LEU A 109 7.30 5.04 -15.49
N SER A 110 6.20 5.69 -15.12
CA SER A 110 5.65 6.74 -15.97
C SER A 110 6.69 7.86 -16.19
N ASP A 111 6.84 8.27 -17.45
CA ASP A 111 7.77 9.30 -17.93
C ASP A 111 7.13 10.70 -17.98
N ASP A 112 5.85 10.80 -17.59
CA ASP A 112 5.09 12.05 -17.51
C ASP A 112 5.45 12.90 -16.28
N GLY A 113 6.27 12.35 -15.37
CA GLY A 113 6.64 13.01 -14.11
C GLY A 113 5.48 13.12 -13.11
N GLU A 114 4.38 12.42 -13.38
CA GLU A 114 3.23 12.32 -12.49
C GLU A 114 3.44 11.18 -11.49
N VAL A 115 2.64 11.20 -10.42
CA VAL A 115 2.54 10.08 -9.49
C VAL A 115 1.95 8.89 -10.24
N ASP A 116 2.38 7.67 -9.91
CA ASP A 116 1.85 6.45 -10.50
C ASP A 116 0.31 6.44 -10.53
N GLN A 117 -0.25 6.36 -11.73
CA GLN A 117 -1.69 6.38 -11.99
C GLN A 117 -2.44 5.16 -11.44
N GLY A 118 -1.73 4.20 -10.85
CA GLY A 118 -2.30 3.08 -10.11
C GLY A 118 -2.82 3.48 -8.74
N PHE A 119 -2.31 4.54 -8.11
CA PHE A 119 -2.73 4.93 -6.77
C PHE A 119 -4.20 5.39 -6.70
N ARG A 120 -4.88 4.94 -5.66
CA ARG A 120 -6.31 5.15 -5.42
C ARG A 120 -6.57 5.73 -4.03
N LEU A 121 -7.85 5.79 -3.64
CA LEU A 121 -8.26 6.28 -2.33
C LEU A 121 -7.67 5.43 -1.19
N PRO A 122 -7.48 6.02 0.00
CA PRO A 122 -7.06 5.28 1.19
C PRO A 122 -8.03 4.13 1.51
N VAL A 123 -7.49 2.93 1.72
CA VAL A 123 -8.24 1.74 2.18
C VAL A 123 -8.06 1.56 3.69
N ILE A 124 -6.87 1.88 4.19
CA ILE A 124 -6.51 1.81 5.60
C ILE A 124 -6.45 3.22 6.19
N ASP A 125 -7.05 3.40 7.36
CA ASP A 125 -6.92 4.61 8.14
C ASP A 125 -5.55 4.70 8.83
N LEU A 126 -4.98 5.90 8.87
CA LEU A 126 -3.65 6.18 9.41
C LEU A 126 -3.76 7.17 10.59
N PRO A 127 -4.13 6.69 11.79
CA PRO A 127 -4.28 7.56 12.95
C PRO A 127 -2.93 8.08 13.44
N PHE A 128 -2.85 9.39 13.70
CA PHE A 128 -1.67 10.04 14.30
C PHE A 128 -1.99 10.47 15.73
N SER A 129 -1.88 9.55 16.71
CA SER A 129 -2.16 9.92 18.10
C SER A 129 -0.96 10.57 18.78
N SER A 130 0.13 9.81 18.96
CA SER A 130 1.26 10.25 19.80
C SER A 130 2.57 9.50 19.52
N ARG A 131 2.67 8.78 18.39
CA ARG A 131 3.93 8.18 17.96
C ARG A 131 4.77 9.18 17.16
N PHE A 132 6.07 9.18 17.45
CA PHE A 132 7.07 10.00 16.82
C PHE A 132 8.32 9.16 16.53
N THR A 133 9.20 9.66 15.66
CA THR A 133 10.56 9.16 15.53
C THR A 133 11.33 9.31 16.84
N SER A 134 12.42 8.55 17.01
CA SER A 134 13.22 8.55 18.24
C SER A 134 13.89 9.91 18.54
N ASP A 135 14.13 10.71 17.51
CA ASP A 135 14.63 12.09 17.60
C ASP A 135 13.50 13.13 17.80
N GLY A 136 12.23 12.69 17.75
CA GLY A 136 11.06 13.55 17.88
C GLY A 136 10.76 14.45 16.69
N GLU A 137 11.46 14.30 15.56
CA GLU A 137 11.33 15.21 14.40
C GLU A 137 10.06 14.97 13.57
N TYR A 138 9.60 13.72 13.46
CA TYR A 138 8.46 13.34 12.62
C TYR A 138 7.38 12.60 13.40
N ARG A 139 6.11 12.90 13.06
CA ARG A 139 4.96 12.08 13.48
C ARG A 139 4.90 10.78 12.68
N ILE A 140 4.59 9.69 13.37
CA ILE A 140 4.42 8.35 12.80
C ILE A 140 2.97 7.89 13.05
N PRO A 141 2.26 7.32 12.06
CA PRO A 141 0.94 6.72 12.31
C PRO A 141 1.02 5.56 13.30
N ASP A 142 -0.03 5.36 14.09
CA ASP A 142 -0.03 4.38 15.17
C ASP A 142 0.12 2.94 14.66
N ASN A 143 -0.42 2.67 13.48
CA ASN A 143 -0.40 1.37 12.79
C ASN A 143 0.68 1.23 11.72
N VAL A 144 1.68 2.12 11.70
CA VAL A 144 2.78 2.08 10.72
C VAL A 144 4.12 2.05 11.45
N ASP A 145 5.03 1.23 10.95
CA ASP A 145 6.43 1.27 11.34
C ASP A 145 7.24 1.93 10.24
N VAL A 146 7.93 3.02 10.60
CA VAL A 146 8.79 3.80 9.70
C VAL A 146 10.24 3.59 10.09
N ILE A 147 11.06 3.18 9.11
CA ILE A 147 12.51 3.03 9.25
C ILE A 147 13.17 4.07 8.35
N PRO A 148 13.77 5.11 8.90
CA PRO A 148 14.60 6.03 8.13
C PRO A 148 15.90 5.32 7.70
N GLU A 149 16.35 5.62 6.48
CA GLU A 149 17.67 5.22 6.01
C GLU A 149 18.68 6.31 6.40
N ALA A 150 19.77 5.96 7.08
CA ALA A 150 20.74 6.92 7.62
C ALA A 150 21.46 7.74 6.53
N SER A 151 21.47 7.25 5.31
CA SER A 151 21.94 7.93 4.10
C SER A 151 21.14 7.39 2.93
N ALA A 152 20.83 8.22 1.93
CA ALA A 152 20.08 7.79 0.76
C ALA A 152 20.76 6.55 0.14
N SER A 153 20.16 5.38 0.32
CA SER A 153 20.76 4.13 -0.16
C SER A 153 20.70 4.15 -1.68
N PHE A 154 21.87 4.16 -2.32
CA PHE A 154 21.98 4.22 -3.77
C PHE A 154 22.16 2.82 -4.36
N GLY A 155 21.24 2.44 -5.25
CA GLY A 155 21.32 1.19 -6.01
C GLY A 155 21.03 1.44 -7.48
N SER A 156 21.81 0.80 -8.36
CA SER A 156 21.57 0.81 -9.81
C SER A 156 21.19 -0.59 -10.29
N SER A 157 20.11 -0.72 -11.05
CA SER A 157 19.76 -1.96 -11.76
C SER A 157 19.82 -1.77 -13.27
N TYR A 158 20.13 -2.85 -13.98
CA TYR A 158 20.23 -2.89 -15.44
C TYR A 158 19.18 -3.87 -15.98
N HIS A 159 18.34 -3.41 -16.91
CA HIS A 159 17.33 -4.25 -17.56
C HIS A 159 17.47 -4.16 -19.08
N GLN A 160 17.57 -5.32 -19.73
CA GLN A 160 17.51 -5.40 -21.18
C GLN A 160 16.09 -5.77 -21.59
N LEU A 161 15.45 -4.89 -22.35
CA LEU A 161 14.05 -4.99 -22.72
C LEU A 161 13.92 -5.29 -24.20
N LYS A 162 13.28 -6.43 -24.52
CA LYS A 162 12.97 -6.83 -25.90
C LYS A 162 11.51 -7.21 -26.08
N THR A 163 10.87 -7.64 -25.00
CA THR A 163 9.51 -8.15 -25.01
C THR A 163 8.65 -7.35 -24.03
N GLU A 164 7.34 -7.45 -24.22
CA GLU A 164 6.38 -6.96 -23.23
C GLU A 164 6.63 -7.58 -21.85
N THR A 165 6.94 -8.89 -21.81
CA THR A 165 7.23 -9.60 -20.57
C THR A 165 8.45 -9.05 -19.84
N ASP A 166 9.50 -8.64 -20.56
CA ASP A 166 10.68 -8.01 -19.95
C ASP A 166 10.30 -6.68 -19.28
N TYR A 167 9.49 -5.87 -19.96
CA TYR A 167 9.02 -4.59 -19.44
C TYR A 167 8.10 -4.78 -18.22
N GLN A 168 7.14 -5.71 -18.30
CA GLN A 168 6.26 -6.03 -17.18
C GLN A 168 7.05 -6.54 -15.96
N SER A 169 8.05 -7.40 -16.18
CA SER A 169 8.90 -7.95 -15.11
C SER A 169 9.71 -6.85 -14.43
N MET A 170 10.19 -5.86 -15.20
CA MET A 170 10.89 -4.70 -14.65
C MET A 170 9.96 -3.85 -13.75
N LEU A 171 8.72 -3.60 -14.17
CA LEU A 171 7.74 -2.87 -13.35
C LEU A 171 7.35 -3.61 -12.07
N GLN A 172 7.29 -4.94 -12.11
CA GLN A 172 7.00 -5.78 -10.94
C GLN A 172 8.08 -5.73 -9.85
N VAL A 173 9.28 -5.24 -10.16
CA VAL A 173 10.30 -4.99 -9.14
C VAL A 173 9.89 -3.87 -8.20
N ASP A 174 9.24 -2.82 -8.72
CA ASP A 174 8.79 -1.67 -7.92
C ASP A 174 7.39 -1.87 -7.33
N VAL A 175 6.63 -2.83 -7.87
CA VAL A 175 5.28 -3.18 -7.43
C VAL A 175 5.21 -4.68 -7.28
N SER A 176 5.53 -5.15 -6.07
CA SER A 176 5.48 -6.56 -5.73
C SER A 176 4.14 -6.91 -5.10
N VAL A 177 3.45 -7.90 -5.66
CA VAL A 177 2.22 -8.44 -5.08
C VAL A 177 2.60 -9.68 -4.29
N GLN A 178 2.28 -9.70 -2.98
CA GLN A 178 2.43 -10.91 -2.17
C GLN A 178 1.60 -12.02 -2.81
N ALA A 179 2.28 -13.08 -3.25
CA ALA A 179 1.68 -14.20 -3.93
C ALA A 179 0.74 -14.95 -2.98
N SER A 180 -0.57 -14.82 -3.18
CA SER A 180 -1.56 -15.70 -2.56
C SER A 180 -2.03 -16.78 -3.56
N ALA A 181 -2.59 -17.86 -3.03
CA ALA A 181 -2.77 -19.19 -3.64
C ALA A 181 -3.53 -19.29 -4.98
N SER A 182 -3.94 -18.17 -5.59
CA SER A 182 -4.51 -18.13 -6.94
C SER A 182 -3.61 -17.26 -7.82
N GLY A 183 -2.82 -17.90 -8.71
CA GLY A 183 -1.89 -17.28 -9.67
C GLY A 183 -2.50 -16.33 -10.72
N PHE A 184 -3.64 -15.71 -10.38
CA PHE A 184 -4.49 -14.87 -11.21
C PHE A 184 -4.16 -13.36 -11.12
N GLY A 185 -3.21 -12.95 -10.28
CA GLY A 185 -2.87 -11.53 -10.05
C GLY A 185 -1.76 -10.96 -10.94
N TYR A 186 -1.10 -11.81 -11.73
CA TYR A 186 0.05 -11.43 -12.56
C TYR A 186 -0.30 -11.26 -14.05
N SER A 187 -1.40 -11.84 -14.53
CA SER A 187 -1.77 -11.70 -15.95
C SER A 187 -2.39 -10.33 -16.20
N GLY A 188 -1.69 -9.49 -16.98
CA GLY A 188 -2.18 -8.18 -17.41
C GLY A 188 -1.87 -7.01 -16.48
N SER A 189 -1.00 -7.14 -15.47
CA SER A 189 -0.54 -5.99 -14.68
C SER A 189 -0.06 -4.86 -15.60
N PHE A 190 -0.43 -3.62 -15.27
CA PHE A 190 -0.07 -2.38 -15.97
C PHE A 190 -0.62 -2.21 -17.38
N SER A 191 -1.19 -3.26 -17.96
CA SER A 191 -1.64 -3.33 -19.37
C SER A 191 -2.71 -2.31 -19.76
N ALA A 192 -3.47 -1.79 -18.78
CA ALA A 192 -4.48 -0.78 -19.03
C ALA A 192 -3.92 0.65 -19.05
N SER A 193 -2.68 0.86 -18.58
CA SER A 193 -2.07 2.19 -18.54
C SER A 193 -1.61 2.66 -19.93
N THR A 194 -1.79 3.96 -20.20
CA THR A 194 -1.41 4.55 -21.49
C THR A 194 0.10 4.57 -21.69
N SER A 195 0.85 4.86 -20.61
CA SER A 195 2.30 4.84 -20.61
C SER A 195 2.85 3.44 -20.86
N TYR A 196 2.30 2.39 -20.22
CA TYR A 196 2.71 1.01 -20.50
C TYR A 196 2.50 0.62 -21.97
N LYS A 197 1.31 0.89 -22.53
CA LYS A 197 1.02 0.57 -23.94
C LYS A 197 2.01 1.25 -24.89
N ARG A 198 2.37 2.50 -24.60
CA ARG A 198 3.38 3.23 -25.37
C ARG A 198 4.76 2.60 -25.20
N SER A 199 5.21 2.37 -23.97
CA SER A 199 6.52 1.77 -23.70
C SER A 199 6.66 0.37 -24.29
N VAL A 200 5.63 -0.48 -24.20
CA VAL A 200 5.63 -1.80 -24.86
C VAL A 200 5.74 -1.68 -26.37
N LYS A 201 4.95 -0.79 -27.00
CA LYS A 201 5.06 -0.54 -28.44
C LYS A 201 6.46 -0.09 -28.84
N GLU A 202 7.10 0.69 -27.99
CA GLU A 202 8.45 1.19 -28.20
C GLU A 202 9.52 0.10 -27.99
N VAL A 203 9.43 -0.68 -26.92
CA VAL A 203 10.35 -1.79 -26.61
C VAL A 203 10.27 -2.93 -27.63
N THR A 204 9.09 -3.17 -28.20
CA THR A 204 8.83 -4.26 -29.15
C THR A 204 9.10 -3.89 -30.62
N LYS A 205 9.57 -2.67 -30.90
CA LYS A 205 9.99 -2.30 -32.27
C LYS A 205 11.08 -3.23 -32.76
N GLU A 206 10.89 -3.75 -33.97
CA GLU A 206 11.85 -4.64 -34.62
C GLU A 206 13.21 -3.95 -34.77
N GLU A 207 14.28 -4.74 -34.68
CA GLU A 207 15.69 -4.33 -34.85
C GLU A 207 16.31 -3.44 -33.77
N ALA A 208 15.60 -3.13 -32.68
CA ALA A 208 16.14 -2.42 -31.54
C ALA A 208 16.09 -3.26 -30.26
N THR A 209 17.00 -2.96 -29.34
CA THR A 209 16.97 -3.42 -27.96
C THR A 209 17.00 -2.18 -27.08
N THR A 210 16.11 -2.13 -26.10
CA THR A 210 16.07 -1.08 -25.10
C THR A 210 16.83 -1.55 -23.85
N VAL A 211 17.56 -0.64 -23.23
CA VAL A 211 18.38 -0.86 -22.06
C VAL A 211 18.03 0.21 -21.04
N ASP A 212 17.52 -0.22 -19.89
CA ASP A 212 17.13 0.68 -18.80
C ASP A 212 18.13 0.57 -17.66
N ILE A 213 18.64 1.72 -17.24
CA ILE A 213 19.46 1.89 -16.06
C ILE A 213 18.62 2.61 -15.01
N VAL A 214 18.32 1.94 -13.91
CA VAL A 214 17.46 2.49 -12.85
C VAL A 214 18.29 2.76 -11.60
N GLY A 215 18.51 4.04 -11.31
CA GLY A 215 19.09 4.50 -10.05
C GLY A 215 18.01 4.77 -9.01
N ARG A 216 18.16 4.26 -7.79
CA ARG A 216 17.27 4.50 -6.65
C ARG A 216 18.03 5.16 -5.52
N ALA A 217 17.39 6.09 -4.82
CA ALA A 217 17.91 6.76 -3.63
C ALA A 217 16.83 6.71 -2.55
N ASN A 218 16.91 5.70 -1.68
CA ASN A 218 15.87 5.42 -0.68
C ASN A 218 16.09 6.27 0.57
N VAL A 219 15.05 6.97 1.02
CA VAL A 219 15.08 7.87 2.20
C VAL A 219 14.52 7.17 3.43
N TYR A 220 13.41 6.44 3.28
CA TYR A 220 12.85 5.66 4.37
C TYR A 220 11.96 4.55 3.83
N LYS A 221 11.68 3.58 4.69
CA LYS A 221 10.74 2.49 4.44
C LYS A 221 9.61 2.53 5.47
N ALA A 222 8.37 2.50 5.02
CA ALA A 222 7.19 2.44 5.88
C ALA A 222 6.39 1.18 5.61
N ARG A 223 5.88 0.55 6.66
CA ARG A 223 5.18 -0.73 6.59
C ARG A 223 4.05 -0.76 7.60
N LEU A 224 2.92 -1.35 7.23
CA LEU A 224 1.82 -1.55 8.16
C LEU A 224 2.28 -2.49 9.28
N SER A 225 2.08 -2.07 10.53
CA SER A 225 2.52 -2.83 11.68
C SER A 225 1.66 -4.07 11.86
N SER A 226 2.30 -5.23 12.05
CA SER A 226 1.61 -6.51 12.27
C SER A 226 1.30 -6.79 13.74
N THR A 227 1.72 -5.93 14.67
CA THR A 227 1.81 -6.26 16.10
C THR A 227 1.03 -5.35 17.04
N GLY A 228 0.48 -4.21 16.60
CA GLY A 228 0.01 -3.16 17.52
C GLY A 228 -1.49 -2.93 17.64
N THR A 229 -2.21 -2.86 16.52
CA THR A 229 -3.64 -2.52 16.49
C THR A 229 -4.19 -3.01 15.17
N ILE A 230 -5.38 -3.60 15.14
CA ILE A 230 -6.05 -3.92 13.86
C ILE A 230 -6.18 -2.58 13.11
N SER A 231 -5.51 -2.49 11.97
CA SER A 231 -5.63 -1.35 11.06
C SER A 231 -7.11 -1.18 10.70
N LYS A 232 -7.70 -0.07 11.15
CA LYS A 232 -9.06 0.27 10.78
C LYS A 232 -9.11 0.56 9.29
N LEU A 233 -10.20 0.17 8.65
CA LEU A 233 -10.49 0.60 7.29
C LEU A 233 -10.81 2.11 7.31
N SER A 234 -10.57 2.78 6.18
CA SER A 234 -11.10 4.13 6.00
C SER A 234 -12.63 4.09 6.01
N GLU A 235 -13.24 5.16 6.51
CA GLU A 235 -14.70 5.29 6.57
C GLU A 235 -15.31 5.19 5.17
N GLU A 236 -14.66 5.82 4.17
CA GLU A 236 -15.11 5.81 2.79
C GLU A 236 -15.08 4.40 2.17
N PHE A 237 -14.06 3.60 2.49
CA PHE A 237 -13.98 2.23 2.00
C PHE A 237 -15.03 1.36 2.69
N GLU A 238 -15.16 1.48 4.01
CA GLU A 238 -16.14 0.72 4.78
C GLU A 238 -17.59 1.02 4.34
N ASP A 239 -17.93 2.29 4.12
CA ASP A 239 -19.24 2.71 3.60
C ASP A 239 -19.49 2.17 2.19
N SER A 240 -18.49 2.26 1.32
CA SER A 240 -18.58 1.76 -0.05
C SER A 240 -18.84 0.26 -0.09
N ILE A 241 -18.18 -0.51 0.78
CA ILE A 241 -18.41 -1.96 0.89
C ILE A 241 -19.78 -2.26 1.49
N ARG A 242 -20.22 -1.54 2.54
CA ARG A 242 -21.55 -1.72 3.15
C ARG A 242 -22.69 -1.42 2.17
N ALA A 243 -22.47 -0.53 1.21
CA ALA A 243 -23.44 -0.20 0.18
C ALA A 243 -23.57 -1.28 -0.93
N LEU A 244 -22.66 -2.27 -0.98
CA LEU A 244 -22.69 -3.29 -2.03
C LEU A 244 -23.76 -4.35 -1.76
N PRO A 245 -24.64 -4.61 -2.75
CA PRO A 245 -25.62 -5.68 -2.63
C PRO A 245 -24.94 -7.05 -2.77
N ILE A 246 -25.33 -7.96 -1.88
CA ILE A 246 -24.76 -9.31 -1.75
C ILE A 246 -25.52 -10.32 -2.65
N GLU A 247 -26.71 -9.95 -3.12
CA GLU A 247 -27.60 -10.80 -3.90
C GLU A 247 -27.63 -10.39 -5.39
N ARG A 248 -28.07 -11.31 -6.25
CA ARG A 248 -28.38 -11.07 -7.68
C ARG A 248 -27.22 -10.52 -8.54
N CYS A 249 -26.00 -10.91 -8.23
CA CYS A 249 -24.79 -10.34 -8.84
C CYS A 249 -24.50 -10.68 -10.30
N LYS A 250 -25.38 -11.42 -10.96
CA LYS A 250 -25.34 -11.58 -12.42
C LYS A 250 -25.98 -10.40 -13.14
N GLU A 251 -26.61 -9.49 -12.41
CA GLU A 251 -27.21 -8.30 -12.99
C GLU A 251 -26.15 -7.25 -13.27
N ASP A 252 -26.15 -6.73 -14.49
CA ASP A 252 -25.22 -5.70 -14.95
C ASP A 252 -25.18 -4.48 -14.03
N VAL A 253 -26.34 -4.11 -13.46
CA VAL A 253 -26.44 -2.99 -12.51
C VAL A 253 -25.62 -3.25 -11.26
N ILE A 254 -25.67 -4.48 -10.73
CA ILE A 254 -24.93 -4.89 -9.54
C ILE A 254 -23.44 -4.94 -9.85
N GLN A 255 -23.05 -5.53 -10.98
CA GLN A 255 -21.65 -5.59 -11.41
C GLN A 255 -21.03 -4.20 -11.54
N ARG A 256 -21.79 -3.21 -12.05
CA ARG A 256 -21.32 -1.81 -12.12
C ARG A 256 -21.00 -1.21 -10.75
N LEU A 257 -21.71 -1.60 -9.68
CA LEU A 257 -21.40 -1.13 -8.32
C LEU A 257 -20.06 -1.69 -7.83
N TYR A 258 -19.78 -2.97 -8.10
CA TYR A 258 -18.49 -3.58 -7.77
C TYR A 258 -17.34 -2.95 -8.58
N VAL A 259 -17.55 -2.72 -9.88
CA VAL A 259 -16.57 -2.03 -10.73
C VAL A 259 -16.29 -0.64 -10.19
N LYS A 260 -17.30 0.09 -9.72
CA LYS A 260 -17.11 1.42 -9.12
C LYS A 260 -16.18 1.39 -7.89
N VAL A 261 -16.34 0.41 -7.00
CA VAL A 261 -15.44 0.25 -5.84
C VAL A 261 -14.01 -0.04 -6.29
N ILE A 262 -13.82 -0.88 -7.32
CA ILE A 262 -12.49 -1.14 -7.89
C ILE A 262 -11.90 0.11 -8.54
N GLU A 263 -12.72 0.93 -9.19
CA GLU A 263 -12.27 2.19 -9.79
C GLU A 263 -11.86 3.23 -8.74
N GLU A 264 -12.53 3.26 -7.59
CA GLU A 264 -12.28 4.21 -6.49
C GLU A 264 -11.13 3.78 -5.57
N PHE A 265 -11.04 2.49 -5.23
CA PHE A 265 -10.09 1.95 -4.25
C PHE A 265 -9.05 1.00 -4.84
N GLY A 266 -9.17 0.64 -6.12
CA GLY A 266 -8.23 -0.25 -6.78
C GLY A 266 -8.50 -1.73 -6.49
N THR A 267 -7.53 -2.56 -6.86
CA THR A 267 -7.59 -4.03 -6.71
C THR A 267 -6.75 -4.53 -5.53
N HIS A 268 -5.81 -3.71 -5.08
CA HIS A 268 -4.85 -3.98 -4.00
C HIS A 268 -4.74 -2.76 -3.09
N TYR A 269 -4.01 -2.88 -1.97
CA TYR A 269 -3.61 -1.73 -1.16
C TYR A 269 -2.18 -1.89 -0.65
N ALA A 270 -1.45 -0.78 -0.51
CA ALA A 270 -0.03 -0.78 -0.17
C ALA A 270 0.17 -1.17 1.30
N THR A 271 0.87 -2.27 1.56
CA THR A 271 1.21 -2.72 2.92
C THR A 271 2.63 -2.37 3.32
N GLU A 272 3.46 -2.02 2.35
CA GLU A 272 4.80 -1.51 2.52
C GLU A 272 5.11 -0.52 1.40
N VAL A 273 5.79 0.59 1.73
CA VAL A 273 6.27 1.60 0.79
C VAL A 273 7.73 1.94 1.09
N VAL A 274 8.59 2.01 0.07
CA VAL A 274 9.94 2.58 0.17
C VAL A 274 9.92 3.91 -0.52
N MET A 275 10.23 4.96 0.21
CA MET A 275 10.06 6.34 -0.25
C MET A 275 11.44 6.92 -0.53
N GLY A 276 11.56 7.65 -1.64
CA GLY A 276 12.82 8.27 -2.04
C GLY A 276 12.76 8.85 -3.44
N ALA A 277 13.87 8.77 -4.15
CA ALA A 277 13.97 9.16 -5.55
C ALA A 277 14.33 7.98 -6.44
N LYS A 278 13.80 7.98 -7.66
CA LYS A 278 14.13 7.03 -8.72
C LYS A 278 14.46 7.82 -9.98
N ALA A 279 15.55 7.44 -10.64
CA ALA A 279 15.96 7.99 -11.93
C ALA A 279 16.14 6.84 -12.90
N VAL A 280 15.56 6.98 -14.09
CA VAL A 280 15.60 5.96 -15.14
C VAL A 280 16.25 6.57 -16.36
N GLN A 281 17.28 5.92 -16.86
CA GLN A 281 17.89 6.24 -18.14
C GLN A 281 17.58 5.12 -19.13
N GLU A 282 16.78 5.44 -20.14
CA GLU A 282 16.45 4.55 -21.25
C GLU A 282 17.44 4.78 -22.41
N LEU A 283 18.15 3.73 -22.81
CA LEU A 283 19.07 3.72 -23.94
C LEU A 283 18.58 2.74 -25.00
N ARG A 284 18.58 3.14 -26.26
CA ARG A 284 18.05 2.33 -27.36
C ARG A 284 19.13 2.09 -28.38
N PHE A 285 19.43 0.82 -28.60
CA PHE A 285 20.49 0.38 -29.51
C PHE A 285 19.89 -0.42 -30.65
N LYS A 286 20.42 -0.24 -31.86
CA LYS A 286 20.16 -1.20 -32.93
C LYS A 286 20.77 -2.54 -32.56
N ASN A 287 20.10 -3.63 -32.94
CA ASN A 287 20.62 -4.98 -32.67
C ASN A 287 21.99 -5.20 -33.31
N SER A 288 22.23 -4.63 -34.49
CA SER A 288 23.54 -4.67 -35.17
C SER A 288 24.64 -3.97 -34.37
N ASP A 289 24.35 -2.86 -33.70
CA ASP A 289 25.31 -2.16 -32.85
C ASP A 289 25.64 -2.98 -31.60
N LEU A 290 24.65 -3.65 -31.00
CA LEU A 290 24.88 -4.56 -29.87
C LEU A 290 25.74 -5.76 -30.25
N ASP A 291 25.51 -6.35 -31.41
CA ASP A 291 26.31 -7.48 -31.88
C ASP A 291 27.75 -7.05 -32.19
N ARG A 292 27.94 -5.83 -32.69
CA ARG A 292 29.27 -5.21 -32.82
C ARG A 292 29.94 -4.99 -31.46
N PHE A 293 29.23 -4.50 -30.44
CA PHE A 293 29.83 -4.34 -29.11
C PHE A 293 30.27 -5.68 -28.52
N LYS A 294 29.44 -6.72 -28.66
CA LYS A 294 29.78 -8.08 -28.23
C LYS A 294 31.00 -8.63 -28.97
N SER A 295 31.10 -8.43 -30.29
CA SER A 295 32.26 -8.91 -31.06
C SER A 295 33.56 -8.18 -30.74
N LEU A 296 33.45 -6.93 -30.25
CA LEU A 296 34.56 -6.14 -29.73
C LEU A 296 34.88 -6.43 -28.25
N GLY A 297 34.16 -7.34 -27.60
CA GLY A 297 34.34 -7.67 -26.18
C GLY A 297 33.86 -6.58 -25.21
N VAL A 298 33.10 -5.60 -25.68
CA VAL A 298 32.54 -4.51 -24.87
C VAL A 298 31.21 -4.96 -24.28
N SER A 299 31.11 -4.95 -22.95
CA SER A 299 29.88 -5.28 -22.23
C SER A 299 28.97 -4.06 -22.13
N VAL A 300 27.77 -4.16 -22.71
CA VAL A 300 26.73 -3.11 -22.64
C VAL A 300 26.16 -2.95 -21.22
N LYS A 301 26.45 -3.90 -20.31
CA LYS A 301 26.10 -3.79 -18.88
C LYS A 301 27.01 -2.83 -18.08
N VAL A 302 28.15 -2.43 -18.65
CA VAL A 302 29.23 -1.71 -17.93
C VAL A 302 29.51 -0.33 -18.56
N CYS A 303 28.71 0.08 -19.56
CA CYS A 303 28.81 1.40 -20.17
C CYS A 303 28.08 2.48 -19.38
#